data_AF-A0A836W5Y8-F1
#
_entry.id   AF-A0A836W5Y8-F1
#
_cell.length_a   1.000
_cell.length_b   1.000
_cell.length_c   1.000
_cell.angle_alpha   90.00
_cell.angle_beta   90.00
_cell.angle_gamma   90.00
#
_symmetry.space_group_name_H-M   'P 1'
#
loop_
_entity.id
_entity.type
_entity.pdbx_description
1 polymer ?
#
loop_
_entity_poly.entity_id
_entity_poly.type
_entity_poly.pdbx_seq_one_letter_code
_entity_poly.pdbx_strand_id
1 'polypeptide(L)' 'MAHFKPLARKLRLINREKSNQPIPLWVVAKTRFKVRWRPRRRHWRRNKLEDV' A
#
# COMPACT_ATOMS: atom_id res chain seq x y z
N MET A 1 0.66 -2.87 -16.96
CA MET A 1 1.69 -1.89 -16.53
C MET A 1 2.42 -1.40 -17.77
N ALA A 2 2.83 -0.14 -17.86
CA ALA A 2 3.70 0.29 -18.97
C ALA A 2 5.01 -0.52 -18.93
N HIS A 3 5.42 -1.02 -20.09
CA HIS A 3 6.43 -2.07 -20.23
C HIS A 3 7.85 -1.58 -19.94
N PHE A 4 8.23 -0.41 -20.45
CA PHE A 4 9.57 0.16 -20.32
C PHE A 4 9.61 1.27 -19.26
N LYS A 5 9.79 0.88 -17.99
CA LYS A 5 9.96 1.82 -16.87
C LYS A 5 11.41 1.77 -16.37
N PRO A 6 12.03 2.92 -16.02
CA PRO A 6 13.33 2.93 -15.37
C PRO A 6 13.26 2.22 -14.01
N LEU A 7 14.37 1.62 -13.59
CA LEU A 7 14.45 0.81 -12.36
C LEU A 7 14.00 1.59 -11.12
N ALA A 8 14.41 2.85 -10.99
CA ALA A 8 14.03 3.70 -9.86
C ALA A 8 12.50 3.84 -9.73
N ARG A 9 11.81 4.02 -10.85
CA ARG A 9 10.35 4.10 -10.88
C ARG A 9 9.71 2.75 -10.52
N LYS A 10 10.27 1.63 -10.99
CA LYS A 10 9.81 0.28 -10.65
C LYS A 10 9.89 0.02 -9.14
N LEU A 11 11.00 0.37 -8.50
CA LEU A 11 11.18 0.21 -7.05
C LEU A 11 10.18 1.05 -6.25
N ARG A 12 9.92 2.30 -6.66
CA ARG A 12 8.90 3.14 -6.03
C ARG A 12 7.51 2.53 -6.16
N LEU A 13 7.14 2.02 -7.34
CA LEU A 13 5.85 1.35 -7.55
C LEU A 13 5.69 0.12 -6.67
N ILE A 14 6.71 -0.73 -6.60
CA ILE A 14 6.73 -1.93 -5.75
C ILE A 14 6.58 -1.55 -4.27
N ASN A 15 7.27 -0.50 -3.81
CA ASN A 15 7.14 -0.03 -2.43
C ASN A 15 5.70 0.43 -2.12
N ARG A 16 5.07 1.15 -3.04
CA ARG A 16 3.66 1.58 -2.89
C ARG A 16 2.71 0.39 -2.86
N GLU A 17 2.96 -0.63 -3.67
CA GLU A 17 2.19 -1.88 -3.66
C GLU A 17 2.32 -2.61 -2.32
N LYS A 18 3.54 -2.82 -1.82
CA LYS A 18 3.79 -3.46 -0.52
C LYS A 18 3.17 -2.69 0.65
N SER A 19 3.16 -1.36 0.59
CA SER A 19 2.52 -0.53 1.63
C SER A 19 0.99 -0.67 1.67
N ASN A 20 0.36 -1.12 0.59
CA ASN A 20 -1.09 -1.17 0.43
C ASN A 20 -1.71 -2.49 0.95
N GLN A 21 -1.24 -3.00 2.08
CA GLN A 21 -1.69 -4.28 2.63
C GLN A 21 -2.62 -4.12 3.86
N PRO A 22 -3.46 -5.14 4.15
CA PRO A 22 -3.48 -5.84 5.43
C PRO A 22 -2.99 -5.13 6.69
N ILE A 23 -3.82 -4.87 7.71
CA ILE A 23 -3.28 -5.06 9.07
C ILE A 23 -3.48 -6.55 9.35
N PRO A 24 -2.44 -7.28 9.77
CA PRO A 24 -2.57 -8.70 10.11
C PRO A 24 -3.53 -8.90 11.28
N LEU A 25 -4.30 -9.99 11.23
CA LEU A 25 -5.33 -10.28 12.24
C LEU A 25 -4.76 -10.37 13.65
N TRP A 26 -3.57 -10.97 13.82
CA TRP A 26 -2.91 -11.09 15.12
C TRP A 26 -2.59 -9.73 15.75
N VAL A 27 -2.32 -8.69 14.94
CA VAL A 27 -2.11 -7.31 15.44
C VAL A 27 -3.41 -6.72 15.96
N VAL A 28 -4.52 -6.94 15.24
CA VAL A 28 -5.85 -6.49 15.66
C VAL A 28 -6.24 -7.15 16.98
N ALA A 29 -6.02 -8.47 17.09
CA ALA A 29 -6.28 -9.22 18.31
C ALA A 29 -5.41 -8.73 19.49
N LYS A 30 -4.10 -8.56 19.26
CA LYS A 30 -3.15 -8.04 20.26
C LYS A 30 -3.53 -6.65 20.76
N THR A 31 -4.06 -5.80 19.88
CA THR A 31 -4.43 -4.42 20.22
C THR A 31 -5.87 -4.29 20.74
N ARG A 32 -6.58 -5.40 20.99
CA ARG A 32 -8.01 -5.39 21.38
C ARG A 32 -8.85 -4.52 20.45
N PHE A 33 -8.62 -4.68 19.14
CA PHE A 33 -9.33 -3.94 18.10
C PHE A 33 -9.19 -2.41 18.15
N LYS A 34 -8.15 -1.87 18.78
CA LYS A 34 -7.82 -0.43 18.67
C LYS A 34 -7.27 -0.08 17.30
N VAL A 35 -6.47 -0.97 16.71
CA VAL A 35 -5.84 -0.77 15.39
C VAL A 35 -6.53 -1.68 14.37
N ARG A 36 -7.64 -1.22 13.78
CA ARG A 36 -8.49 -2.01 12.86
C ARG A 36 -8.14 -1.84 11.39
N TRP A 37 -7.84 -0.62 10.98
CA TRP A 37 -7.63 -0.29 9.57
C TRP A 37 -6.46 0.68 9.39
N ARG A 38 -5.80 0.60 8.22
CA ARG A 38 -4.71 1.52 7.85
C ARG A 38 -5.31 2.69 7.07
N PRO A 39 -5.19 3.94 7.57
CA PRO A 39 -5.76 5.11 6.89
C PRO A 39 -5.08 5.44 5.56
N ARG A 40 -3.82 5.05 5.39
CA ARG A 40 -3.05 5.26 4.15
C ARG A 40 -3.27 4.17 3.08
N ARG A 41 -4.29 3.31 3.23
CA ARG A 41 -4.65 2.38 2.17
C ARG A 41 -5.22 3.13 0.97
N ARG A 42 -4.96 2.58 -0.21
CA ARG A 42 -5.28 3.23 -1.47
C ARG A 42 -5.95 2.24 -2.41
N HIS A 43 -6.89 2.74 -3.20
CA HIS A 43 -7.47 2.00 -4.30
C HIS A 43 -7.18 2.71 -5.62
N TRP A 44 -6.73 1.97 -6.63
CA TRP A 44 -6.22 2.52 -7.91
C TRP A 44 -7.28 3.24 -8.75
N ARG A 45 -8.57 2.94 -8.54
CA ARG A 45 -9.69 3.67 -9.16
C ARG A 45 -10.00 4.99 -8.44
N ARG A 46 -9.78 5.08 -7.13
CA ARG A 46 -10.14 6.24 -6.31
C ARG A 46 -9.02 7.28 -6.24
N ASN A 47 -7.79 6.84 -5.98
CA ASN A 47 -6.64 7.73 -5.77
C ASN A 47 -5.48 7.30 -6.68
N LYS A 48 -4.95 8.23 -7.48
CA LYS A 48 -3.80 7.98 -8.38
C LYS A 48 -2.47 8.14 -7.65
N LEU A 49 -1.39 7.62 -8.26
CA LEU A 49 -0.02 7.87 -7.80
C LEU A 49 0.50 9.01 -8.65
N GLU A 50 0.49 10.21 -8.10
CA GLU A 50 1.07 11.39 -8.76
C GLU A 50 2.60 11.41 -8.53
N ASP A 51 3.03 10.99 -7.34
CA ASP A 51 4.42 11.10 -6.87
C ASP A 51 5.39 9.98 -7.36
N VAL A 52 5.16 9.32 -8.51
CA VAL A 52 5.97 8.14 -8.94
C VAL A 52 6.48 8.17 -10.37
#